data_AF-A0A4Z1DWL5-F1
#
_entry.id   AF-A0A4Z1DWL5-F1
#
_cell.length_a   1.000
_cell.length_b   1.000
_cell.length_c   1.000
_cell.angle_alpha   90.00
_cell.angle_beta   90.00
_cell.angle_gamma   90.00
#
_symmetry.space_group_name_H-M   'P 1'
#
loop_
_entity.id
_entity.type
_entity.pdbx_description
1 polymer ?
#
loop_
_entity_poly.entity_id
_entity_poly.type
_entity_poly.pdbx_seq_one_letter_code
_entity_poly.pdbx_strand_id
1 'polypeptide(L)'
;MTTSYLSAAELAAAKVGPNVDGDLLSLYLGDHLTGATGGRTRVADMAKRYVMKPYGSDLALIAEQVEREYLTMSDVVEALGFGKRPVKRALAWVGERVGSLKPNGRLVRTSPMTPVLELDLVRAAVNGKGAGWEVLEHYAGDLGLPSEPFARLATQSQEQAKLLARAHAIETAKAFRR
;
A
#
# COMPACT_ATOMS: atom_id res chain seq x y z
N MET A 1 -7.48 -3.17 18.60
CA MET A 1 -6.51 -3.91 17.76
C MET A 1 -7.02 -3.82 16.34
N THR A 2 -6.18 -3.40 15.41
CA THR A 2 -6.54 -3.32 13.99
C THR A 2 -6.50 -4.73 13.41
N THR A 3 -7.61 -5.20 12.85
CA THR A 3 -7.75 -6.56 12.28
C THR A 3 -7.98 -6.49 10.78
N SER A 4 -7.79 -7.62 10.10
CA SER A 4 -8.11 -7.81 8.68
C SER A 4 -9.58 -7.49 8.37
N TYR A 5 -9.83 -7.11 7.12
CA TYR A 5 -11.18 -6.91 6.58
C TYR A 5 -11.90 -8.23 6.24
N LEU A 6 -11.20 -9.36 6.28
CA LEU A 6 -11.79 -10.69 6.13
C LEU A 6 -11.88 -11.39 7.49
N SER A 7 -12.96 -12.13 7.67
CA SER A 7 -13.16 -13.03 8.81
C SER A 7 -12.29 -14.27 8.70
N ALA A 8 -12.05 -14.93 9.84
CA ALA A 8 -11.32 -16.19 9.88
C ALA A 8 -12.00 -17.29 9.05
N ALA A 9 -13.34 -17.28 8.96
CA ALA A 9 -14.10 -18.24 8.18
C ALA A 9 -13.90 -18.04 6.66
N GLU A 10 -13.88 -16.78 6.20
CA GLU A 10 -13.61 -16.46 4.80
C GLU A 10 -12.17 -16.82 4.42
N LEU A 11 -11.20 -16.53 5.29
CA LEU A 11 -9.80 -16.92 5.06
C LEU A 11 -9.62 -18.44 5.06
N ALA A 12 -10.30 -19.17 5.93
CA ALA A 12 -10.23 -20.64 5.96
C ALA A 12 -10.83 -21.30 4.70
N ALA A 13 -11.70 -20.60 3.96
CA ALA A 13 -12.26 -21.08 2.70
C ALA A 13 -11.35 -20.82 1.48
N ALA A 14 -10.30 -20.01 1.65
CA ALA A 14 -9.40 -19.62 0.58
C ALA A 14 -8.70 -20.83 -0.05
N LYS A 15 -8.72 -20.90 -1.37
CA LYS A 15 -8.03 -21.94 -2.15
C LYS A 15 -7.82 -21.47 -3.58
N VAL A 16 -6.71 -21.83 -4.19
CA VAL A 16 -6.49 -21.54 -5.62
C VAL A 16 -7.30 -22.54 -6.46
N GLY A 17 -8.30 -22.04 -7.18
CA GLY A 17 -9.10 -22.82 -8.12
C GLY A 17 -8.34 -23.23 -9.38
N PRO A 18 -8.87 -24.19 -10.17
CA PRO A 18 -8.17 -24.77 -11.31
C PRO A 18 -7.94 -23.81 -12.49
N ASN A 19 -8.64 -22.67 -12.54
CA ASN A 19 -8.55 -21.68 -13.61
C ASN A 19 -7.50 -20.58 -13.32
N VAL A 20 -6.86 -20.61 -12.14
CA VAL A 20 -5.89 -19.60 -11.71
C VAL A 20 -4.50 -20.22 -11.66
N ASP A 21 -3.54 -19.57 -12.31
CA ASP A 21 -2.13 -19.90 -12.15
C ASP A 21 -1.63 -19.41 -10.78
N GLY A 22 -1.56 -20.35 -9.82
CA GLY A 22 -1.14 -20.05 -8.46
C GLY A 22 0.31 -19.59 -8.33
N ASP A 23 1.21 -19.99 -9.23
CA ASP A 23 2.61 -19.56 -9.18
C ASP A 23 2.74 -18.10 -9.65
N LEU A 24 2.02 -17.70 -10.71
CA LEU A 24 1.97 -16.31 -11.15
C LEU A 24 1.27 -15.40 -10.13
N LEU A 25 0.14 -15.84 -9.56
CA LEU A 25 -0.57 -15.06 -8.56
C LEU A 25 0.26 -14.90 -7.28
N SER A 26 0.97 -15.95 -6.85
CA SER A 26 1.90 -15.89 -5.71
C SER A 26 3.00 -14.84 -5.92
N LEU A 27 3.61 -14.79 -7.11
CA LEU A 27 4.59 -13.77 -7.46
C LEU A 27 3.99 -12.36 -7.40
N TYR A 28 2.82 -12.17 -8.04
CA TYR A 28 2.14 -10.88 -8.09
C TYR A 28 1.80 -10.34 -6.70
N LEU A 29 1.15 -11.15 -5.86
CA LEU A 29 0.79 -10.74 -4.49
C LEU A 29 2.02 -10.58 -3.60
N GLY A 30 3.07 -11.38 -3.79
CA GLY A 30 4.34 -11.24 -3.09
C GLY A 30 5.04 -9.91 -3.39
N ASP A 31 5.02 -9.45 -4.65
CA ASP A 31 5.54 -8.14 -5.04
C ASP A 31 4.74 -7.00 -4.41
N HIS A 32 3.40 -7.11 -4.41
CA HIS A 32 2.53 -6.14 -3.72
C HIS A 32 2.76 -6.09 -2.21
N LEU A 33 2.90 -7.23 -1.54
CA LEU A 33 3.16 -7.30 -0.10
C LEU A 33 4.54 -6.72 0.26
N THR A 34 5.55 -6.98 -0.59
CA THR A 34 6.87 -6.36 -0.48
C THR A 34 6.78 -4.84 -0.56
N GLY A 35 6.06 -4.31 -1.55
CA GLY A 35 5.81 -2.87 -1.69
C GLY A 35 5.07 -2.29 -0.48
N ALA A 36 4.02 -2.97 0.00
CA ALA A 36 3.22 -2.55 1.14
C ALA A 36 4.00 -2.49 2.46
N THR A 37 4.99 -3.37 2.65
CA THR A 37 5.87 -3.38 3.83
C THR A 37 6.62 -2.04 4.00
N GLY A 38 7.18 -1.53 2.91
CA GLY A 38 7.85 -0.22 2.91
C GLY A 38 6.86 0.95 2.90
N GLY A 39 5.74 0.79 2.18
CA GLY A 39 4.68 1.79 2.06
C GLY A 39 4.05 2.16 3.41
N ARG A 40 3.63 1.18 4.21
CA ARG A 40 2.95 1.41 5.49
C ARG A 40 3.81 2.20 6.48
N THR A 41 5.09 1.87 6.59
CA THR A 41 6.05 2.57 7.46
C THR A 41 6.18 4.03 7.05
N ARG A 42 6.30 4.27 5.73
CA ARG A 42 6.45 5.64 5.21
C ARG A 42 5.21 6.50 5.44
N VAL A 43 4.01 5.97 5.19
CA VAL A 43 2.77 6.71 5.43
C VAL A 43 2.61 7.03 6.93
N ALA A 44 2.90 6.06 7.81
CA ALA A 44 2.88 6.29 9.25
C ALA A 44 3.89 7.37 9.70
N ASP A 45 5.09 7.39 9.13
CA ASP A 45 6.10 8.41 9.43
C ASP A 45 5.73 9.79 8.88
N MET A 46 5.10 9.85 7.70
CA MET A 46 4.54 11.10 7.17
C MET A 46 3.41 11.64 8.05
N ALA A 47 2.50 10.79 8.51
CA ALA A 47 1.41 11.19 9.40
C ALA A 47 1.93 11.84 10.69
N LYS A 48 3.01 11.30 11.27
CA LYS A 48 3.68 11.90 12.45
C LYS A 48 4.34 13.23 12.11
N ARG A 49 5.13 13.30 11.03
CA ARG A 49 5.89 14.51 10.66
C ARG A 49 4.99 15.66 10.20
N TYR A 50 3.85 15.35 9.60
CA TYR A 50 2.93 16.33 9.02
C TYR A 50 1.63 16.50 9.81
N VAL A 51 1.62 16.09 11.10
CA VAL A 51 0.44 16.18 11.96
C VAL A 51 -0.14 17.61 12.06
N MET A 52 0.73 18.63 12.07
CA MET A 52 0.31 20.05 12.16
C MET A 52 -0.02 20.67 10.79
N LYS A 53 0.09 19.92 9.69
CA LYS A 53 -0.27 20.42 8.36
C LYS A 53 -1.79 20.37 8.17
N PRO A 54 -2.37 21.18 7.28
CA PRO A 54 -3.81 21.16 7.00
C PRO A 54 -4.36 19.80 6.54
N TYR A 55 -3.51 18.89 6.08
CA TYR A 55 -3.84 17.53 5.63
C TYR A 55 -3.34 16.44 6.61
N GLY A 56 -2.93 16.83 7.84
CA GLY A 56 -2.38 15.90 8.82
C GLY A 56 -3.37 14.81 9.25
N SER A 57 -4.65 15.17 9.43
CA SER A 57 -5.73 14.21 9.73
C SER A 57 -5.96 13.21 8.61
N ASP A 58 -5.89 13.67 7.35
CA ASP A 58 -6.03 12.81 6.17
C ASP A 58 -4.88 11.77 6.15
N LEU A 59 -3.65 12.18 6.43
CA LEU A 59 -2.51 11.24 6.51
C LEU A 59 -2.63 10.25 7.66
N ALA A 60 -3.16 10.67 8.82
CA ALA A 60 -3.39 9.76 9.94
C ALA A 60 -4.44 8.70 9.60
N LEU A 61 -5.55 9.10 8.96
CA LEU A 61 -6.58 8.19 8.47
C LEU A 61 -6.00 7.18 7.46
N ILE A 62 -5.23 7.66 6.47
CA ILE A 62 -4.62 6.80 5.46
C ILE A 62 -3.62 5.83 6.11
N ALA A 63 -2.82 6.29 7.08
CA ALA A 63 -1.88 5.42 7.79
C ALA A 63 -2.59 4.25 8.49
N GLU A 64 -3.71 4.53 9.16
CA GLU A 64 -4.52 3.51 9.82
C GLU A 64 -5.12 2.51 8.81
N GLN A 65 -5.67 3.03 7.72
CA GLN A 65 -6.23 2.21 6.64
C GLN A 65 -5.16 1.31 5.99
N VAL A 66 -4.00 1.87 5.65
CA VAL A 66 -2.88 1.14 5.03
C VAL A 66 -2.34 0.05 5.94
N GLU A 67 -2.35 0.25 7.26
CA GLU A 67 -1.95 -0.80 8.19
C GLU A 67 -2.93 -1.99 8.16
N ARG A 68 -4.26 -1.76 8.21
CA ARG A 68 -5.20 -2.91 8.11
C ARG A 68 -5.24 -3.54 6.73
N GLU A 69 -5.05 -2.76 5.68
CA GLU A 69 -4.92 -3.28 4.31
C GLU A 69 -3.71 -4.20 4.17
N TYR A 70 -2.56 -3.82 4.76
CA TYR A 70 -1.37 -4.67 4.80
C TYR A 70 -1.66 -6.00 5.52
N LEU A 71 -2.31 -5.94 6.70
CA LEU A 71 -2.69 -7.15 7.43
C LEU A 71 -3.64 -8.02 6.60
N THR A 72 -4.62 -7.40 5.94
CA THR A 72 -5.57 -8.11 5.07
C THR A 72 -4.87 -8.80 3.89
N MET A 73 -3.93 -8.12 3.22
CA MET A 73 -3.15 -8.71 2.13
C MET A 73 -2.28 -9.87 2.64
N SER A 74 -1.65 -9.69 3.80
CA SER A 74 -0.82 -10.71 4.44
C SER A 74 -1.64 -11.97 4.74
N ASP A 75 -2.83 -11.81 5.33
CA ASP A 75 -3.72 -12.91 5.67
C ASP A 75 -4.21 -13.66 4.42
N VAL A 76 -4.54 -12.93 3.34
CA VAL A 76 -4.94 -13.55 2.05
C VAL A 76 -3.79 -14.34 1.44
N VAL A 77 -2.57 -13.79 1.43
CA VAL A 77 -1.36 -14.47 0.93
C VAL A 77 -1.07 -15.74 1.74
N GLU A 78 -1.23 -15.68 3.06
CA GLU A 78 -1.06 -16.85 3.93
C GLU A 78 -2.14 -17.90 3.70
N ALA A 79 -3.40 -17.49 3.64
CA ALA A 79 -4.55 -18.37 3.45
C ALA A 79 -4.51 -19.11 2.10
N LEU A 80 -3.99 -18.48 1.05
CA LEU A 80 -3.77 -19.12 -0.26
C LEU A 80 -2.52 -20.02 -0.31
N GLY A 81 -1.76 -20.11 0.78
CA GLY A 81 -0.58 -20.98 0.88
C GLY A 81 0.65 -20.44 0.16
N PHE A 82 0.68 -19.16 -0.20
CA PHE A 82 1.79 -18.55 -0.96
C PHE A 82 3.06 -18.30 -0.12
N GLY A 83 2.98 -18.43 1.21
CA GLY A 83 4.05 -18.11 2.17
C GLY A 83 5.28 -19.03 2.23
N LYS A 84 5.54 -19.92 1.27
CA LYS A 84 6.65 -20.92 1.37
C LYS A 84 7.62 -21.03 0.20
N ARG A 85 7.53 -20.22 -0.86
CA ARG A 85 8.53 -20.24 -1.94
C ARG A 85 9.50 -19.05 -1.81
N PRO A 86 10.82 -19.29 -1.73
CA PRO A 86 11.80 -18.22 -1.71
C PRO A 86 11.90 -17.64 -3.13
N VAL A 87 10.95 -16.82 -3.52
CA VAL A 87 11.06 -16.08 -4.78
C VAL A 87 12.12 -15.02 -4.55
N LYS A 88 13.33 -15.33 -5.04
CA LYS A 88 14.56 -14.52 -5.02
C LYS A 88 14.44 -13.16 -5.75
N ARG A 89 13.27 -12.51 -5.83
CA ARG A 89 13.03 -11.36 -6.72
C ARG A 89 12.49 -10.08 -6.08
N ALA A 90 12.31 -10.02 -4.77
CA ALA A 90 12.00 -8.76 -4.08
C ALA A 90 13.22 -7.80 -3.94
N LEU A 91 14.45 -8.31 -4.12
CA LEU A 91 15.67 -7.54 -3.86
C LEU A 91 16.01 -6.49 -4.93
N ALA A 92 15.52 -6.64 -6.16
CA ALA A 92 15.97 -5.80 -7.28
C ALA A 92 15.25 -4.44 -7.38
N TRP A 93 14.03 -4.30 -6.87
CA TRP A 93 13.24 -3.06 -7.07
C TRP A 93 13.31 -2.08 -5.88
N VAL A 94 13.44 -2.58 -4.65
CA VAL A 94 13.50 -1.74 -3.44
C VAL A 94 14.82 -0.95 -3.33
N GLY A 95 15.91 -1.49 -3.90
CA GLY A 95 17.26 -0.93 -3.78
C GLY A 95 17.46 0.43 -4.46
N GLU A 96 16.92 0.65 -5.67
CA GLU A 96 17.28 1.81 -6.49
C GLU A 96 16.42 3.06 -6.29
N ARG A 97 15.19 2.96 -5.75
CA ARG A 97 14.27 4.11 -5.63
C ARG A 97 13.93 4.57 -4.20
N VAL A 98 14.02 3.67 -3.20
CA VAL A 98 13.72 4.01 -1.80
C VAL A 98 14.96 4.50 -1.05
N GLY A 99 16.16 4.04 -1.44
CA GLY A 99 17.42 4.47 -0.86
C GLY A 99 17.77 5.94 -1.11
N SER A 100 17.32 6.52 -2.21
CA SER A 100 17.68 7.90 -2.63
C SER A 100 16.80 9.00 -2.03
N LEU A 101 15.65 8.66 -1.44
CA LEU A 101 14.80 9.62 -0.70
C LEU A 101 15.13 9.68 0.79
N LYS A 102 16.23 9.06 1.23
CA LYS A 102 16.86 9.47 2.48
C LYS A 102 17.46 10.86 2.25
N PRO A 103 16.99 11.93 2.92
CA PRO A 103 17.93 12.97 3.26
C PRO A 103 18.86 12.28 4.26
N ASN A 104 20.04 11.86 3.81
CA ASN A 104 21.18 11.65 4.70
C ASN A 104 21.12 12.77 5.73
N GLY A 105 20.94 12.46 7.02
CA GLY A 105 20.69 13.39 8.13
C GLY A 105 21.81 14.41 8.36
N ARG A 106 22.10 15.18 7.32
CA ARG A 106 23.23 16.07 7.08
C ARG A 106 22.85 17.28 6.21
N LEU A 107 21.64 17.34 5.63
CA LEU A 107 21.14 18.62 5.09
C LEU A 107 20.45 19.43 6.18
N VAL A 108 21.06 20.56 6.49
CA VAL A 108 20.74 21.54 7.55
C VAL A 108 19.37 22.23 7.37
N ARG A 109 18.57 21.86 6.35
CA ARG A 109 17.16 22.22 6.19
C ARG A 109 16.47 21.20 5.28
N THR A 110 15.30 20.68 5.67
CA THR A 110 14.48 19.86 4.75
C THR A 110 14.13 20.70 3.54
N SER A 111 14.33 20.16 2.34
CA SER A 111 14.00 20.86 1.09
C SER A 111 12.49 21.12 1.04
N PRO A 112 12.03 22.31 0.58
CA PRO A 112 10.62 22.57 0.34
C PRO A 112 9.95 21.55 -0.61
N MET A 113 10.75 20.87 -1.43
CA MET A 113 10.30 19.82 -2.36
C MET A 113 10.13 18.44 -1.70
N THR A 114 10.69 18.21 -0.51
CA THR A 114 10.62 16.91 0.18
C THR A 114 9.17 16.42 0.38
N PRO A 115 8.23 17.22 0.91
CA PRO A 115 6.85 16.77 1.07
C PRO A 115 6.16 16.41 -0.26
N VAL A 116 6.52 17.10 -1.35
CA VAL A 116 5.97 16.84 -2.69
C VAL A 116 6.37 15.45 -3.18
N LEU A 117 7.67 15.14 -3.14
CA LEU A 117 8.19 13.84 -3.58
C LEU A 117 7.69 12.67 -2.71
N GLU A 118 7.54 12.90 -1.41
CA GLU A 118 6.98 11.90 -0.52
C GLU A 118 5.51 11.62 -0.83
N LEU A 119 4.73 12.67 -1.13
CA LEU A 119 3.33 12.54 -1.54
C LEU A 119 3.20 11.86 -2.92
N ASP A 120 4.09 12.14 -3.87
CA ASP A 120 4.13 11.43 -5.16
C ASP A 120 4.36 9.92 -4.98
N LEU A 121 5.33 9.56 -4.14
CA LEU A 121 5.63 8.17 -3.86
C LEU A 121 4.44 7.45 -3.19
N VAL A 122 3.81 8.08 -2.20
CA VAL A 122 2.65 7.48 -1.52
C VAL A 122 1.44 7.38 -2.45
N ARG A 123 1.21 8.37 -3.32
CA ARG A 123 0.14 8.31 -4.34
C ARG A 123 0.34 7.15 -5.31
N ALA A 124 1.56 6.95 -5.79
CA ALA A 124 1.89 5.79 -6.62
C ALA A 124 1.65 4.47 -5.87
N ALA A 125 2.05 4.39 -4.61
CA ALA A 125 1.88 3.20 -3.79
C ALA A 125 0.40 2.84 -3.53
N VAL A 126 -0.45 3.82 -3.18
CA VAL A 126 -1.88 3.53 -2.94
C VAL A 126 -2.61 3.10 -4.21
N ASN A 127 -2.25 3.67 -5.37
CA ASN A 127 -2.79 3.26 -6.66
C ASN A 127 -2.34 1.84 -7.05
N GLY A 128 -1.06 1.52 -6.86
CA GLY A 128 -0.52 0.18 -7.09
C GLY A 128 -1.23 -0.87 -6.23
N LYS A 129 -1.37 -0.61 -4.93
CA LYS A 129 -2.15 -1.44 -4.01
C LYS A 129 -3.61 -1.58 -4.45
N GLY A 130 -4.24 -0.49 -4.91
CA GLY A 130 -5.59 -0.50 -5.49
C GLY A 130 -5.75 -1.52 -6.62
N ALA A 131 -4.81 -1.54 -7.57
CA ALA A 131 -4.79 -2.53 -8.65
C ALA A 131 -4.59 -3.98 -8.13
N GLY A 132 -3.89 -4.15 -7.01
CA GLY A 132 -3.82 -5.44 -6.32
C GLY A 132 -5.19 -5.93 -5.84
N TRP A 133 -6.00 -5.03 -5.29
CA TRP A 133 -7.37 -5.34 -4.86
C TRP A 133 -8.31 -5.65 -6.02
N GLU A 134 -8.21 -4.92 -7.14
CA GLU A 134 -9.00 -5.18 -8.34
C GLU A 134 -8.75 -6.59 -8.90
N VAL A 135 -7.49 -7.06 -8.87
CA VAL A 135 -7.14 -8.43 -9.26
C VAL A 135 -7.76 -9.46 -8.31
N LEU A 136 -7.68 -9.23 -7.00
CA LEU A 136 -8.29 -10.13 -6.01
C LEU A 136 -9.82 -10.14 -6.11
N GLU A 137 -10.45 -9.00 -6.37
CA GLU A 137 -11.89 -8.90 -6.63
C GLU A 137 -12.30 -9.73 -7.84
N HIS A 138 -11.56 -9.59 -8.95
CA HIS A 138 -11.84 -10.30 -10.19
C HIS A 138 -11.79 -11.82 -10.03
N TYR A 139 -10.76 -12.32 -9.33
CA TYR A 139 -10.55 -13.77 -9.13
C TYR A 139 -11.19 -14.31 -7.85
N ALA A 140 -11.94 -13.50 -7.08
CA ALA A 140 -12.41 -13.87 -5.74
C ALA A 140 -13.15 -15.23 -5.74
N GLY A 141 -14.03 -15.47 -6.72
CA GLY A 141 -14.76 -16.72 -6.85
C GLY A 141 -13.86 -17.94 -7.09
N ASP A 142 -12.86 -17.83 -7.97
CA ASP A 142 -11.87 -18.88 -8.20
C ASP A 142 -10.95 -19.09 -6.98
N LEU A 143 -10.81 -18.08 -6.13
CA LEU A 143 -10.00 -18.11 -4.92
C LEU A 143 -10.75 -18.61 -3.68
N GLY A 144 -12.05 -18.89 -3.79
CA GLY A 144 -12.89 -19.24 -2.62
C GLY A 144 -13.05 -18.08 -1.63
N LEU A 145 -12.90 -16.84 -2.09
CA LEU A 145 -12.94 -15.62 -1.29
C LEU A 145 -14.14 -14.74 -1.69
N PRO A 146 -14.67 -13.91 -0.77
CA PRO A 146 -15.70 -12.94 -1.11
C PRO A 146 -15.12 -11.79 -1.95
N SER A 147 -15.81 -11.36 -3.01
CA SER A 147 -15.38 -10.22 -3.85
C SER A 147 -15.59 -8.87 -3.19
N GLU A 148 -16.65 -8.73 -2.39
CA GLU A 148 -17.13 -7.45 -1.87
C GLU A 148 -16.11 -6.71 -0.96
N PRO A 149 -15.36 -7.38 -0.07
CA PRO A 149 -14.27 -6.72 0.66
C PRO A 149 -13.20 -6.13 -0.26
N PHE A 150 -12.83 -6.82 -1.34
CA PHE A 150 -11.81 -6.33 -2.28
C PHE A 150 -12.31 -5.14 -3.10
N ALA A 151 -13.56 -5.16 -3.54
CA ALA A 151 -14.19 -4.02 -4.21
C ALA A 151 -14.19 -2.75 -3.33
N ARG A 152 -14.51 -2.91 -2.04
CA ARG A 152 -14.43 -1.81 -1.07
C ARG A 152 -12.99 -1.31 -0.89
N LEU A 153 -12.01 -2.21 -0.84
CA LEU A 153 -10.59 -1.85 -0.70
C LEU A 153 -10.03 -1.14 -1.95
N ALA A 154 -10.46 -1.54 -3.14
CA ALA A 154 -10.17 -0.83 -4.39
C ALA A 154 -10.75 0.60 -4.34
N THR A 155 -12.02 0.73 -3.95
CA THR A 155 -12.68 2.05 -3.76
C THR A 155 -11.96 2.89 -2.71
N GLN A 156 -11.62 2.31 -1.56
CA GLN A 156 -10.87 2.99 -0.49
C GLN A 156 -9.52 3.51 -1.01
N SER A 157 -8.83 2.75 -1.86
CA SER A 157 -7.56 3.17 -2.47
C SER A 157 -7.72 4.39 -3.37
N GLN A 158 -8.82 4.47 -4.13
CA GLN A 158 -9.16 5.63 -4.94
C GLN A 158 -9.45 6.86 -4.08
N GLU A 159 -10.17 6.69 -2.96
CA GLU A 159 -10.41 7.78 -2.02
C GLU A 159 -9.12 8.28 -1.37
N GLN A 160 -8.24 7.38 -0.91
CA GLN A 160 -6.91 7.75 -0.41
C GLN A 160 -6.12 8.56 -1.44
N ALA A 161 -6.14 8.15 -2.71
CA ALA A 161 -5.46 8.87 -3.79
C ALA A 161 -6.00 10.30 -3.96
N LYS A 162 -7.31 10.52 -3.80
CA LYS A 162 -7.93 11.86 -3.81
C LYS A 162 -7.47 12.70 -2.61
N LEU A 163 -7.46 12.14 -1.40
CA LEU A 163 -6.98 12.84 -0.19
C LEU A 163 -5.50 13.28 -0.38
N LEU A 164 -4.65 12.38 -0.86
CA LEU A 164 -3.24 12.64 -1.11
C LEU A 164 -3.02 13.65 -2.24
N ALA A 165 -3.87 13.66 -3.28
CA ALA A 165 -3.80 14.66 -4.34
C ALA A 165 -4.07 16.07 -3.81
N ARG A 166 -4.98 16.24 -2.85
CA ARG A 166 -5.22 17.54 -2.19
C ARG A 166 -4.02 17.96 -1.35
N ALA A 167 -3.46 17.06 -0.55
CA ALA A 167 -2.23 17.33 0.21
C ALA A 167 -1.08 17.74 -0.72
N HIS A 168 -0.92 17.03 -1.84
CA HIS A 168 0.09 17.31 -2.85
C HIS A 168 -0.07 18.70 -3.47
N ALA A 169 -1.30 19.11 -3.78
CA ALA A 169 -1.58 20.45 -4.31
C ALA A 169 -1.18 21.56 -3.32
N ILE A 170 -1.44 21.37 -2.02
CA ILE A 170 -1.06 22.33 -0.95
C ILE A 170 0.45 22.52 -0.89
N GLU A 171 1.23 21.45 -0.95
CA GLU A 171 2.69 21.53 -0.84
C GLU A 171 3.33 22.02 -2.16
N THR A 172 2.79 21.60 -3.32
CA THR A 172 3.22 22.09 -4.64
C THR A 172 3.07 23.61 -4.77
N ALA A 173 1.97 24.16 -4.25
CA ALA A 173 1.71 25.59 -4.28
C ALA A 173 2.77 26.42 -3.53
N LYS A 174 3.55 25.81 -2.63
CA LYS A 174 4.57 26.47 -1.80
C LYS A 174 5.99 26.14 -2.27
N ALA A 175 6.24 24.88 -2.61
CA ALA A 175 7.57 24.32 -2.80
C ALA A 175 8.41 25.01 -3.89
N PHE A 176 7.76 25.58 -4.90
CA PHE A 176 8.41 26.16 -6.09
C PHE A 176 8.24 27.68 -6.20
N ARG A 177 7.73 28.35 -5.17
CA ARG A 177 7.63 29.81 -5.13
C ARG A 177 8.93 30.44 -4.61
N ARG A 178 9.26 31.63 -5.12
CA ARG A 178 10.36 32.47 -4.63
C ARG A 178 9.90 33.36 -3.49
#